data_AF-A0A8H7NN17-F1
#
_entry.id   AF-A0A8H7NN17-F1
#
_cell.length_a   1.000
_cell.length_b   1.000
_cell.length_c   1.000
_cell.angle_alpha   90.00
_cell.angle_beta   90.00
_cell.angle_gamma   90.00
#
_symmetry.space_group_name_H-M   'P 1'
#
loop_
_entity.id
_entity.type
_entity.pdbx_description
1 polymer ?
#
loop_
_entity_poly.entity_id
_entity_poly.type
_entity_poly.pdbx_seq_one_letter_code
_entity_poly.pdbx_strand_id
1 'polypeptide(L)'
;MVRASLHDSNGNPAERLIVGTSFVENSPSLTAGSDIQGRILVLGVDQNRQLYQIKEIKLRGNCRCLGVMGDHIVAGLTKTVVVFSYSEDTTATAQVEKLASYRPASVPVSFDITGNIIGIVDLSQSMALVEFVPRQGVTAARLDERARHYHPSWSTAICALDDEKWLEADSKGNLVVLRQNKEAPLEQDRQRMDIISELNIGEQINRIRKLHVAPDENAAVWPKAFLASSEGSVYMYGEVAPRYQDLLINFQSSLARHAKPVGDINFDLWRAYRSEARENNGPFRFLDGEMLERFLDMNESMQEEVCEGLGPSVEDMRAQPISAAQLGALAPVAASGTAPSPKLSAKHHHTQKRKDLKPPFALQARPHRHTTLPTDDGASDERNPRVPAGQQGHGRPRRRPQHDRSDPWRLGRLLHAVQQPLQAGGSKGSKIPDFGKYVSKNAGDSNKLVSYFMVGAMGAITAAGAKSTVQEFLVNMSASADVLAMAKVEVDMNNIPEGKNVIIKWRGKPIFIRHRTQEEINEANKVNVASLRDPETDDQRVKNPEWLVMLGVCTHLGCVPIGEAGDYGGWFCPCHGSHYDISGRIRKGPAPLNLEVPPYDFPEEGKLVIG
;
A
#
# COMPACT_ATOMS: atom_id res chain seq x y z
N MET A 1 -8.73 -15.81 -24.33
CA MET A 1 -9.35 -15.50 -25.63
C MET A 1 -10.18 -14.24 -25.47
N VAL A 2 -10.12 -13.35 -26.45
CA VAL A 2 -10.91 -12.11 -26.51
C VAL A 2 -11.66 -12.10 -27.83
N ARG A 3 -12.96 -11.80 -27.77
CA ARG A 3 -13.78 -11.49 -28.95
C ARG A 3 -13.71 -9.98 -29.15
N ALA A 4 -13.22 -9.54 -30.30
CA ALA A 4 -13.06 -8.12 -30.62
C ALA A 4 -13.61 -7.81 -32.01
N SER A 5 -14.05 -6.56 -32.20
CA SER A 5 -14.34 -6.00 -33.50
C SER A 5 -13.10 -5.23 -33.94
N LEU A 6 -12.41 -5.72 -34.97
CA LEU A 6 -11.24 -5.11 -35.59
C LEU A 6 -11.55 -4.80 -37.05
N HIS A 7 -10.92 -3.79 -37.63
CA HIS A 7 -11.12 -3.49 -39.04
C HIS A 7 -10.52 -4.58 -39.94
N ASP A 8 -11.29 -5.01 -40.95
CA ASP A 8 -10.83 -5.91 -42.01
C ASP A 8 -9.95 -5.16 -43.05
N SER A 9 -9.47 -5.88 -44.05
CA SER A 9 -8.66 -5.30 -45.14
C SER A 9 -9.40 -4.22 -45.95
N ASN A 10 -10.73 -4.14 -45.85
CA ASN A 10 -11.56 -3.12 -46.51
C ASN A 10 -11.92 -1.96 -45.57
N GLY A 11 -11.43 -1.97 -44.32
CA GLY A 11 -11.74 -0.97 -43.31
C GLY A 11 -13.12 -1.15 -42.67
N ASN A 12 -13.78 -2.29 -42.84
CA ASN A 12 -15.06 -2.58 -42.20
C ASN A 12 -14.84 -3.28 -40.85
N PRO A 13 -15.65 -2.99 -39.82
CA PRO A 13 -15.57 -3.70 -38.54
C PRO A 13 -15.93 -5.17 -38.73
N ALA A 14 -15.00 -6.06 -38.41
CA ALA A 14 -15.15 -7.50 -38.53
C ALA A 14 -14.84 -8.20 -37.21
N GLU A 15 -15.55 -9.30 -36.94
CA GLU A 15 -15.34 -10.05 -35.72
C GLU A 15 -14.06 -10.89 -35.81
N ARG A 16 -13.20 -10.76 -34.80
CA ARG A 16 -11.95 -11.50 -34.65
C ARG A 16 -11.86 -12.15 -33.28
N LEU A 17 -11.31 -13.36 -33.26
CA LEU A 17 -10.99 -14.09 -32.03
C LEU A 17 -9.49 -14.03 -31.80
N ILE A 18 -9.10 -13.42 -30.69
CA ILE A 18 -7.69 -13.26 -30.31
C ILE A 18 -7.39 -14.22 -29.17
N VAL A 19 -6.43 -15.11 -29.37
CA VAL A 19 -6.05 -16.15 -28.40
C VAL A 19 -4.60 -15.98 -28.01
N GLY A 20 -4.37 -15.75 -26.72
CA GLY A 20 -3.04 -15.72 -26.12
C GLY A 20 -2.74 -17.09 -25.55
N THR A 21 -1.60 -17.65 -25.91
CA THR A 21 -1.15 -18.95 -25.41
C THR A 21 0.28 -18.84 -24.89
N SER A 22 0.62 -19.71 -23.96
CA SER A 22 1.96 -19.85 -23.41
C SER A 22 2.42 -21.29 -23.61
N PHE A 23 3.71 -21.47 -23.89
CA PHE A 23 4.30 -22.80 -23.99
C PHE A 23 4.68 -23.26 -22.58
N VAL A 24 4.08 -24.36 -22.12
CA VAL A 24 4.45 -24.97 -20.84
C VAL A 24 5.70 -25.83 -21.10
N GLU A 25 6.77 -25.61 -20.32
CA GLU A 25 8.11 -26.22 -20.48
C GLU A 25 8.18 -27.76 -20.28
N ASN A 26 7.08 -28.49 -20.47
CA ASN A 26 7.03 -29.95 -20.33
C ASN A 26 7.08 -30.71 -21.67
N SER A 27 7.27 -30.03 -22.80
CA SER A 27 7.47 -30.68 -24.11
C SER A 27 8.93 -30.62 -24.54
N PRO A 28 9.65 -31.75 -24.63
CA PRO A 28 11.06 -31.81 -25.05
C PRO A 28 11.28 -31.47 -26.53
N SER A 29 10.24 -31.04 -27.25
CA SER A 29 10.25 -30.74 -28.69
C SER A 29 10.42 -29.25 -29.04
N LEU A 30 10.44 -28.35 -28.06
CA LEU A 30 10.82 -26.95 -28.28
C LEU A 30 12.33 -26.82 -28.08
N THR A 31 13.04 -26.89 -29.20
CA THR A 31 14.47 -26.63 -29.36
C THR A 31 15.04 -25.72 -28.27
N ALA A 32 15.94 -26.29 -27.46
CA ALA A 32 16.82 -25.55 -26.57
C ALA A 32 17.52 -24.43 -27.37
N GLY A 33 17.03 -23.20 -27.28
CA GLY A 33 17.53 -22.05 -28.05
C GLY A 33 16.49 -21.06 -28.58
N SER A 34 15.19 -21.34 -28.53
CA SER A 34 14.18 -20.32 -28.90
C SER A 34 13.72 -19.50 -27.70
N ASP A 35 14.01 -18.20 -27.68
CA ASP A 35 13.52 -17.17 -26.73
C ASP A 35 11.97 -17.01 -26.68
N ILE A 36 11.22 -17.92 -27.30
CA ILE A 36 9.77 -17.81 -27.49
C ILE A 36 9.06 -18.60 -26.39
N GLN A 37 8.39 -17.88 -25.49
CA GLN A 37 7.64 -18.47 -24.37
C GLN A 37 6.12 -18.46 -24.59
N GLY A 38 5.63 -17.68 -25.56
CA GLY A 38 4.21 -17.64 -25.87
C GLY A 38 3.92 -17.15 -27.28
N ARG A 39 2.62 -17.05 -27.60
CA ARG A 39 2.15 -16.50 -28.88
C ARG A 39 0.73 -15.95 -28.77
N ILE A 40 0.40 -15.03 -29.66
CA ILE A 40 -0.95 -14.53 -29.89
C ILE A 40 -1.40 -15.02 -31.27
N LEU A 41 -2.56 -15.65 -31.33
CA LEU A 41 -3.22 -16.08 -32.55
C LEU A 41 -4.39 -15.14 -32.82
N VAL A 42 -4.43 -14.53 -33.99
CA VAL A 42 -5.59 -13.77 -34.48
C VAL A 42 -6.31 -14.63 -35.49
N LEU A 43 -7.54 -14.99 -35.16
CA LEU A 43 -8.38 -15.90 -35.94
C LEU A 43 -9.59 -15.14 -36.51
N GLY A 44 -9.87 -15.39 -37.79
CA GLY A 44 -11.11 -15.00 -38.43
C GLY A 44 -12.13 -16.13 -38.38
N VAL A 45 -13.41 -15.77 -38.46
CA VAL A 45 -14.53 -16.71 -38.56
C VAL A 45 -15.14 -16.55 -39.95
N ASP A 46 -15.27 -17.64 -40.69
CA ASP A 46 -15.94 -17.63 -42.00
C ASP A 46 -17.48 -17.73 -41.87
N GLN A 47 -18.18 -17.67 -43.01
CA GLN A 47 -19.64 -17.81 -43.05
C GLN A 47 -20.15 -19.18 -42.57
N ASN A 48 -19.29 -20.21 -42.63
CA ASN A 48 -19.58 -21.57 -42.18
C ASN A 48 -19.17 -21.82 -40.72
N ARG A 49 -18.82 -20.76 -39.97
CA ARG A 49 -18.32 -20.80 -38.58
C ARG A 49 -17.02 -21.61 -38.42
N GLN A 50 -16.23 -21.75 -39.48
CA GLN A 50 -14.89 -22.31 -39.44
C GLN A 50 -13.89 -21.21 -39.08
N LEU A 51 -12.93 -21.59 -38.22
CA LEU A 51 -11.84 -20.73 -37.82
C LEU A 51 -10.70 -20.83 -38.82
N TYR A 52 -10.20 -19.69 -39.27
CA TYR A 52 -8.97 -19.60 -40.04
C TYR A 52 -8.00 -18.64 -39.36
N GLN A 53 -6.70 -18.93 -39.49
CA GLN A 53 -5.66 -18.10 -38.88
C GLN A 53 -5.28 -16.95 -39.81
N ILE A 54 -5.31 -15.72 -39.28
CA ILE A 54 -4.88 -14.51 -39.99
C ILE A 54 -3.42 -14.18 -39.63
N LYS A 55 -3.07 -14.29 -38.35
CA LYS A 55 -1.72 -13.96 -37.88
C LYS A 55 -1.33 -14.74 -36.63
N GLU A 56 -0.07 -15.17 -36.58
CA GLU A 56 0.61 -15.63 -35.37
C GLU A 56 1.67 -14.60 -34.98
N ILE A 57 1.59 -14.10 -33.74
CA ILE A 57 2.56 -13.19 -33.14
C ILE A 57 3.34 -13.97 -32.10
N LYS A 58 4.64 -14.18 -32.31
CA LYS A 58 5.52 -14.89 -31.38
C LYS A 58 5.96 -13.94 -30.26
N LEU A 59 5.83 -14.39 -29.01
CA LEU A 59 6.12 -13.61 -27.81
C LEU A 59 7.30 -14.19 -27.03
N ARG A 60 8.14 -13.32 -26.49
CA ARG A 60 9.25 -13.70 -25.60
C ARG A 60 8.83 -13.99 -24.15
N GLY A 61 7.54 -13.86 -23.85
CA GLY A 61 6.99 -14.08 -22.51
C GLY A 61 5.62 -14.77 -22.60
N ASN A 62 5.23 -15.39 -21.50
CA ASN A 62 3.93 -16.03 -21.36
C ASN A 62 2.82 -14.99 -21.47
N CYS A 63 1.88 -15.19 -22.40
CA CYS A 63 0.71 -14.35 -22.55
C CYS A 63 -0.33 -14.76 -21.50
N ARG A 64 -0.57 -13.89 -20.51
CA ARG A 64 -1.53 -14.15 -19.41
C ARG A 64 -2.90 -13.54 -19.67
N CYS A 65 -2.92 -12.28 -20.06
CA CYS A 65 -4.13 -11.51 -20.30
C CYS A 65 -4.05 -10.77 -21.63
N LEU A 66 -5.21 -10.51 -22.23
CA LEU A 66 -5.36 -9.89 -23.54
C LEU A 66 -6.55 -8.94 -23.50
N GLY A 67 -6.47 -7.89 -24.30
CA GLY A 67 -7.55 -6.96 -24.56
C GLY A 67 -7.32 -6.22 -25.87
N VAL A 68 -8.28 -5.40 -26.26
CA VAL A 68 -8.25 -4.63 -27.50
C VAL A 68 -8.63 -3.19 -27.21
N MET A 69 -7.92 -2.25 -27.83
CA MET A 69 -8.07 -0.81 -27.68
C MET A 69 -8.11 -0.15 -29.06
N GLY A 70 -9.31 0.00 -29.62
CA GLY A 70 -9.47 0.34 -31.04
C GLY A 70 -8.79 -0.73 -31.92
N ASP A 71 -7.91 -0.30 -32.82
CA ASP A 71 -7.12 -1.19 -33.69
C ASP A 71 -5.82 -1.71 -33.05
N HIS A 72 -5.69 -1.60 -31.73
CA HIS A 72 -4.52 -2.04 -31.00
C HIS A 72 -4.81 -3.29 -30.18
N ILE A 73 -3.91 -4.26 -30.24
CA ILE A 73 -3.94 -5.45 -29.38
C ILE A 73 -3.07 -5.18 -28.15
N VAL A 74 -3.66 -5.27 -26.97
CA VAL A 74 -2.96 -5.15 -25.69
C VAL A 74 -2.72 -6.54 -25.13
N ALA A 75 -1.47 -6.84 -24.78
CA ALA A 75 -1.08 -8.14 -24.22
C ALA A 75 -0.31 -7.97 -22.91
N GLY A 76 -0.78 -8.65 -21.86
CA GLY A 76 -0.09 -8.77 -20.58
C GLY A 76 0.81 -9.99 -20.59
N LEU A 77 2.11 -9.75 -20.60
CA LEU A 77 3.16 -10.77 -20.52
C LEU A 77 3.66 -10.90 -19.07
N THR A 78 4.50 -11.90 -18.80
CA THR A 78 5.04 -12.19 -17.45
C THR A 78 5.52 -10.97 -16.66
N LYS A 79 6.21 -10.02 -17.31
CA LYS A 79 6.77 -8.82 -16.64
C LYS A 79 6.40 -7.50 -17.32
N THR A 80 5.62 -7.52 -18.39
CA THR A 80 5.38 -6.33 -19.22
C THR A 80 4.02 -6.37 -19.86
N VAL A 81 3.34 -5.23 -19.92
CA VAL A 81 2.17 -5.02 -20.78
C VAL A 81 2.65 -4.37 -22.07
N VAL A 82 2.23 -4.92 -23.21
CA VAL A 82 2.68 -4.50 -24.54
C VAL A 82 1.47 -4.14 -25.40
N VAL A 83 1.57 -3.02 -26.12
CA VAL A 83 0.56 -2.60 -27.10
C VAL A 83 1.12 -2.83 -28.50
N PHE A 84 0.34 -3.55 -29.31
CA PHE A 84 0.63 -3.83 -30.71
C PHE A 84 -0.35 -3.09 -31.61
N SER A 85 0.14 -2.48 -32.67
CA SER A 85 -0.69 -2.07 -33.81
C SER A 85 -1.12 -3.30 -34.58
N TYR A 86 -2.38 -3.34 -35.01
CA TYR A 86 -2.90 -4.43 -35.85
C TYR A 86 -3.62 -3.85 -37.07
N SER A 87 -3.23 -4.29 -38.26
CA SER A 87 -3.88 -3.92 -39.52
C SER A 87 -3.89 -5.09 -40.50
N GLU A 88 -5.04 -5.39 -41.09
CA GLU A 88 -5.18 -6.46 -42.08
C GLU A 88 -4.78 -5.99 -43.49
N ASP A 89 -3.86 -6.71 -44.12
CA ASP A 89 -3.51 -6.48 -45.53
C ASP A 89 -4.48 -7.22 -46.46
N THR A 90 -4.85 -8.44 -46.07
CA THR A 90 -5.78 -9.31 -46.79
C THR A 90 -6.68 -10.03 -45.79
N THR A 91 -7.66 -10.77 -46.29
CA THR A 91 -8.54 -11.61 -45.46
C THR A 91 -7.79 -12.67 -44.65
N ALA A 92 -6.56 -13.03 -45.01
CA ALA A 92 -5.78 -14.08 -44.33
C ALA A 92 -4.41 -13.60 -43.83
N THR A 93 -4.07 -12.31 -43.97
CA THR A 93 -2.77 -11.78 -43.55
C THR A 93 -2.90 -10.41 -42.90
N ALA A 94 -2.17 -10.20 -41.80
CA ALA A 94 -2.12 -8.92 -41.11
C ALA A 94 -0.68 -8.47 -40.82
N GLN A 95 -0.49 -7.15 -40.73
CA GLN A 95 0.71 -6.51 -40.18
C GLN A 95 0.51 -6.25 -38.70
N VAL A 96 1.58 -6.47 -37.94
CA VAL A 96 1.60 -6.27 -36.50
C VAL A 96 2.92 -5.62 -36.12
N GLU A 97 2.85 -4.48 -35.44
CA GLU A 97 4.01 -3.74 -34.96
C GLU A 97 3.91 -3.51 -33.46
N LYS A 98 5.01 -3.69 -32.73
CA LYS A 98 5.07 -3.34 -31.31
C LYS A 98 5.20 -1.82 -31.17
N LEU A 99 4.21 -1.16 -30.56
CA LEU A 99 4.21 0.29 -30.39
C LEU A 99 4.85 0.73 -29.07
N ALA A 100 4.38 0.17 -27.95
CA ALA A 100 4.79 0.57 -26.61
C ALA A 100 4.82 -0.61 -25.66
N SER A 101 5.62 -0.49 -24.59
CA SER A 101 5.60 -1.47 -23.49
C SER A 101 5.77 -0.79 -22.15
N TYR A 102 5.02 -1.26 -21.16
CA TYR A 102 5.03 -0.81 -19.79
C TYR A 102 5.39 -1.98 -18.86
N ARG A 103 6.11 -1.71 -17.78
CA ARG A 103 6.53 -2.71 -16.80
C ARG A 103 5.81 -2.46 -15.47
N PRO A 104 4.81 -3.28 -15.11
CA PRO A 104 4.17 -3.19 -13.79
C PRO A 104 5.14 -3.56 -12.66
N ALA A 105 4.74 -3.33 -11.41
CA ALA A 105 5.58 -3.61 -10.24
C ALA A 105 5.92 -5.09 -10.12
N SER A 106 4.96 -5.96 -10.49
CA SER A 106 5.12 -7.41 -10.48
C SER A 106 4.61 -8.04 -11.78
N VAL A 107 3.86 -9.13 -11.66
CA VAL A 107 3.26 -9.87 -12.75
C VAL A 107 1.86 -9.33 -13.02
N PRO A 108 1.52 -8.87 -14.23
CA PRO A 108 0.14 -8.50 -14.55
C PRO A 108 -0.73 -9.75 -14.54
N VAL A 109 -1.79 -9.73 -13.72
CA VAL A 109 -2.75 -10.84 -13.58
C VAL A 109 -3.89 -10.64 -14.57
N SER A 110 -4.49 -9.46 -14.54
CA SER A 110 -5.59 -9.06 -15.41
C SER A 110 -5.47 -7.57 -15.73
N PHE A 111 -6.14 -7.12 -16.78
CA PHE A 111 -6.34 -5.70 -17.04
C PHE A 111 -7.68 -5.49 -17.73
N ASP A 112 -8.21 -4.28 -17.62
CA ASP A 112 -9.37 -3.82 -18.39
C ASP A 112 -9.05 -2.48 -19.06
N ILE A 113 -9.76 -2.17 -20.13
CA ILE A 113 -9.46 -1.03 -21.01
C ILE A 113 -10.69 -0.14 -21.11
N THR A 114 -10.50 1.16 -20.91
CA THR A 114 -11.54 2.17 -21.15
C THR A 114 -10.95 3.37 -21.86
N GLY A 115 -11.39 3.61 -23.09
CA GLY A 115 -10.79 4.60 -23.98
C GLY A 115 -9.31 4.27 -24.23
N ASN A 116 -8.42 5.21 -23.89
CA ASN A 116 -6.97 5.04 -23.99
C ASN A 116 -6.31 4.62 -22.66
N ILE A 117 -7.10 4.39 -21.60
CA ILE A 117 -6.59 4.03 -20.28
C ILE A 117 -6.69 2.52 -20.10
N ILE A 118 -5.60 1.92 -19.64
CA ILE A 118 -5.44 0.51 -19.33
C ILE A 118 -5.27 0.40 -17.82
N GLY A 119 -6.26 -0.15 -17.12
CA GLY A 119 -6.15 -0.47 -15.70
C GLY A 119 -5.56 -1.85 -15.53
N ILE A 120 -4.35 -1.92 -14.97
CA ILE A 120 -3.58 -3.15 -14.81
C ILE A 120 -3.58 -3.54 -13.34
N VAL A 121 -4.00 -4.76 -13.02
CA VAL A 121 -3.79 -5.35 -11.70
C VAL A 121 -2.61 -6.29 -11.74
N ASP A 122 -1.76 -6.22 -10.72
CA ASP A 122 -0.61 -7.10 -10.58
C ASP A 122 -0.73 -8.04 -9.37
N LEU A 123 0.19 -9.00 -9.28
CA LEU A 123 0.09 -10.08 -8.29
C LEU A 123 0.34 -9.62 -6.85
N SER A 124 1.07 -8.52 -6.65
CA SER A 124 1.58 -8.13 -5.33
C SER A 124 1.16 -6.73 -4.89
N GLN A 125 0.85 -5.88 -5.86
CA GLN A 125 0.28 -4.58 -5.66
C GLN A 125 -1.09 -4.56 -6.33
N SER A 126 -1.94 -3.71 -5.78
CA SER A 126 -3.24 -3.34 -6.34
C SER A 126 -3.06 -2.69 -7.73
N MET A 127 -4.03 -1.92 -8.20
CA MET A 127 -4.06 -1.49 -9.58
C MET A 127 -3.15 -0.31 -9.93
N ALA A 128 -2.73 -0.26 -11.19
CA ALA A 128 -2.10 0.89 -11.84
C ALA A 128 -2.88 1.28 -13.10
N LEU A 129 -3.13 2.58 -13.27
CA LEU A 129 -3.73 3.16 -14.47
C LEU A 129 -2.64 3.64 -15.40
N VAL A 130 -2.62 3.12 -16.62
CA VAL A 130 -1.64 3.44 -17.63
C VAL A 130 -2.35 3.96 -18.88
N GLU A 131 -2.02 5.16 -19.30
CA GLU A 131 -2.57 5.75 -20.53
C GLU A 131 -1.66 5.45 -21.72
N PHE A 132 -2.27 5.00 -22.80
CA PHE A 132 -1.60 4.89 -24.09
C PHE A 132 -1.60 6.24 -24.81
N VAL A 133 -0.39 6.77 -25.02
CA VAL A 133 -0.16 7.97 -25.81
C VAL A 133 0.28 7.53 -27.22
N PRO A 134 -0.58 7.70 -28.24
CA PRO A 134 -0.24 7.32 -29.61
C PRO A 134 0.91 8.18 -30.14
N ARG A 135 1.55 7.71 -31.21
CA ARG A 135 2.66 8.42 -31.86
C ARG A 135 2.21 9.82 -32.30
N GLN A 136 2.91 10.86 -31.85
CA GLN A 136 2.68 12.25 -32.25
C GLN A 136 3.90 12.79 -32.99
N GLY A 137 3.83 12.79 -34.32
CA GLY A 137 4.93 13.23 -35.19
C GLY A 137 6.20 12.41 -34.98
N VAL A 138 7.22 13.03 -34.37
CA VAL A 138 8.53 12.44 -34.08
C VAL A 138 8.51 11.60 -32.79
N THR A 139 7.60 11.89 -31.86
CA THR A 139 7.52 11.22 -30.56
C THR A 139 6.92 9.82 -30.74
N ALA A 140 7.70 8.79 -30.39
CA ALA A 140 7.24 7.40 -30.41
C ALA A 140 6.04 7.19 -29.46
N ALA A 141 5.20 6.21 -29.78
CA ALA A 141 4.11 5.80 -28.91
C ALA A 141 4.66 5.33 -27.56
N ARG A 142 3.97 5.66 -26.46
CA ARG A 142 4.39 5.31 -25.11
C ARG A 142 3.20 4.99 -24.20
N LEU A 143 3.51 4.38 -23.08
CA LEU A 143 2.56 4.05 -22.03
C LEU A 143 2.98 4.79 -20.76
N ASP A 144 2.16 5.74 -20.34
CA ASP A 144 2.43 6.60 -19.19
C ASP A 144 1.55 6.20 -18.01
N GLU A 145 2.15 5.94 -16.86
CA GLU A 145 1.40 5.71 -15.62
C GLU A 145 0.75 7.02 -15.17
N ARG A 146 -0.57 7.00 -15.01
CA ARG A 146 -1.37 8.17 -14.61
C ARG A 146 -1.74 8.16 -13.15
N ALA A 147 -2.06 6.99 -12.61
CA ALA A 147 -2.35 6.83 -11.19
C ALA A 147 -2.08 5.40 -10.73
N ARG A 148 -1.87 5.22 -9.43
CA ARG A 148 -1.69 3.92 -8.79
C ARG A 148 -2.39 3.88 -7.44
N HIS A 149 -2.90 2.71 -7.11
CA HIS A 149 -3.30 2.41 -5.75
C HIS A 149 -2.14 1.76 -4.99
N TYR A 150 -1.55 2.50 -4.04
CA TYR A 150 -0.41 2.07 -3.23
C TYR A 150 -0.86 1.20 -2.05
N HIS A 151 -1.49 0.06 -2.35
CA HIS A 151 -1.86 -0.93 -1.35
C HIS A 151 -1.37 -2.32 -1.80
N PRO A 152 -0.64 -3.07 -0.94
CA PRO A 152 -0.29 -4.44 -1.24
C PRO A 152 -1.57 -5.29 -1.24
N SER A 153 -1.93 -5.82 -2.38
CA SER A 153 -3.12 -6.64 -2.58
C SER A 153 -2.80 -7.71 -3.60
N TRP A 154 -3.33 -8.91 -3.40
CA TRP A 154 -3.23 -9.99 -4.38
C TRP A 154 -4.48 -9.95 -5.24
N SER A 155 -4.48 -9.01 -6.18
CA SER A 155 -5.63 -8.73 -7.03
C SER A 155 -5.84 -9.85 -8.04
N THR A 156 -7.10 -10.24 -8.22
CA THR A 156 -7.49 -11.38 -9.07
C THR A 156 -8.20 -10.92 -10.32
N ALA A 157 -9.07 -9.92 -10.19
CA ALA A 157 -9.88 -9.40 -11.28
C ALA A 157 -10.08 -7.89 -11.19
N ILE A 158 -10.33 -7.28 -12.35
CA ILE A 158 -10.53 -5.84 -12.50
C ILE A 158 -11.64 -5.59 -13.52
N CYS A 159 -12.37 -4.49 -13.35
CA CYS A 159 -13.35 -3.99 -14.30
C CYS A 159 -13.38 -2.46 -14.27
N ALA A 160 -13.34 -1.85 -15.45
CA ALA A 160 -13.51 -0.42 -15.60
C ALA A 160 -14.99 -0.04 -15.49
N LEU A 161 -15.33 0.79 -14.51
CA LEU A 161 -16.67 1.31 -14.34
C LEU A 161 -16.79 2.67 -15.04
N ASP A 162 -17.88 3.38 -14.79
CA ASP A 162 -18.10 4.73 -15.30
C ASP A 162 -17.50 5.76 -14.31
N ASP A 163 -17.45 7.04 -14.71
CA ASP A 163 -16.91 8.14 -13.87
C ASP A 163 -15.51 7.90 -13.29
N GLU A 164 -14.62 7.27 -14.07
CA GLU A 164 -13.23 7.01 -13.68
C GLU A 164 -13.10 6.10 -12.45
N LYS A 165 -14.15 5.34 -12.16
CA LYS A 165 -14.17 4.31 -11.12
C LYS A 165 -13.70 2.98 -11.71
N TRP A 166 -13.11 2.17 -10.84
CA TRP A 166 -12.57 0.86 -11.17
C TRP A 166 -12.92 -0.10 -10.04
N LEU A 167 -13.45 -1.26 -10.40
CA LEU A 167 -13.74 -2.33 -9.46
C LEU A 167 -12.59 -3.31 -9.47
N GLU A 168 -12.01 -3.55 -8.30
CA GLU A 168 -10.96 -4.53 -8.06
C GLU A 168 -11.48 -5.61 -7.12
N ALA A 169 -11.11 -6.86 -7.39
CA ALA A 169 -11.27 -7.98 -6.48
C ALA A 169 -9.91 -8.57 -6.11
N ASP A 170 -9.81 -9.13 -4.89
CA ASP A 170 -8.61 -9.79 -4.41
C ASP A 170 -8.80 -11.28 -4.08
N SER A 171 -7.69 -11.95 -3.78
CA SER A 171 -7.68 -13.38 -3.45
C SER A 171 -8.21 -13.70 -2.05
N LYS A 172 -8.46 -12.70 -1.20
CA LYS A 172 -9.04 -12.86 0.14
C LYS A 172 -10.57 -12.62 0.13
N GLY A 173 -11.12 -12.32 -1.05
CA GLY A 173 -12.54 -12.05 -1.25
C GLY A 173 -12.96 -10.64 -0.92
N ASN A 174 -12.03 -9.68 -0.84
CA ASN A 174 -12.38 -8.27 -0.80
C ASN A 174 -12.73 -7.75 -2.20
N LEU A 175 -13.68 -6.84 -2.22
CA LEU A 175 -13.98 -5.93 -3.31
C LEU A 175 -13.64 -4.51 -2.90
N VAL A 176 -12.97 -3.80 -3.79
CA VAL A 176 -12.61 -2.39 -3.61
C VAL A 176 -13.00 -1.62 -4.86
N VAL A 177 -13.67 -0.49 -4.67
CA VAL A 177 -13.94 0.47 -5.76
C VAL A 177 -12.98 1.63 -5.60
N LEU A 178 -12.16 1.82 -6.63
CA LEU A 178 -11.12 2.83 -6.67
C LEU A 178 -11.50 3.91 -7.68
N ARG A 179 -11.21 5.17 -7.40
CA ARG A 179 -11.45 6.29 -8.32
C ARG A 179 -10.18 7.09 -8.52
N GLN A 180 -9.93 7.49 -9.77
CA GLN A 180 -8.88 8.46 -10.06
C GLN A 180 -9.36 9.87 -9.70
N ASN A 181 -8.57 10.61 -8.93
CA ASN A 181 -8.87 11.99 -8.59
C ASN A 181 -8.15 12.96 -9.55
N LYS A 182 -8.70 13.18 -10.74
CA LYS A 182 -8.10 14.09 -11.74
C LYS A 182 -8.18 15.57 -11.36
N GLU A 183 -9.13 15.93 -10.51
CA GLU A 183 -9.38 17.30 -10.08
C GLU A 183 -8.46 17.75 -8.95
N ALA A 184 -7.65 16.83 -8.38
CA ALA A 184 -6.73 17.18 -7.31
C ALA A 184 -5.72 18.26 -7.76
N PRO A 185 -5.45 19.27 -6.90
CA PRO A 185 -4.59 20.39 -7.27
C PRO A 185 -3.11 19.98 -7.41
N LEU A 186 -2.66 19.00 -6.61
CA LEU A 186 -1.29 18.50 -6.62
C LEU A 186 -1.15 17.32 -7.59
N GLU A 187 -0.05 17.26 -8.34
CA GLU A 187 0.21 16.15 -9.26
C GLU A 187 0.37 14.81 -8.54
N GLN A 188 0.96 14.81 -7.35
CA GLN A 188 1.11 13.61 -6.52
C GLN A 188 -0.25 13.02 -6.12
N ASP A 189 -1.22 13.87 -5.82
CA ASP A 189 -2.58 13.43 -5.47
C ASP A 189 -3.32 12.88 -6.69
N ARG A 190 -3.12 13.48 -7.88
CA ARG A 190 -3.66 12.96 -9.14
C ARG A 190 -3.07 11.60 -9.54
N GLN A 191 -1.85 11.32 -9.10
CA GLN A 191 -1.18 10.03 -9.28
C GLN A 191 -1.62 8.96 -8.27
N ARG A 192 -2.44 9.32 -7.28
CA ARG A 192 -2.98 8.38 -6.31
C ARG A 192 -4.44 8.06 -6.63
N MET A 193 -4.80 6.80 -6.46
CA MET A 193 -6.20 6.39 -6.51
C MET A 193 -6.82 6.41 -5.11
N ASP A 194 -8.04 6.95 -5.05
CA ASP A 194 -8.84 7.04 -3.84
C ASP A 194 -9.77 5.83 -3.71
N ILE A 195 -9.93 5.35 -2.48
CA ILE A 195 -10.88 4.29 -2.15
C ILE A 195 -12.26 4.91 -1.96
N ILE A 196 -13.23 4.46 -2.75
CA ILE A 196 -14.62 4.93 -2.67
C ILE A 196 -15.46 4.04 -1.76
N SER A 197 -15.29 2.72 -1.89
CA SER A 197 -16.05 1.73 -1.13
C SER A 197 -15.29 0.41 -1.04
N GLU A 198 -15.54 -0.34 0.04
CA GLU A 198 -14.88 -1.61 0.34
C GLU A 198 -15.85 -2.59 1.00
N LEU A 199 -15.75 -3.86 0.62
CA LEU A 199 -16.55 -4.96 1.15
C LEU A 199 -15.74 -6.25 1.14
N ASN A 200 -15.90 -7.12 2.13
CA ASN A 200 -15.46 -8.52 2.03
C ASN A 200 -16.65 -9.42 1.68
N ILE A 201 -16.60 -10.04 0.50
CA ILE A 201 -17.55 -11.07 0.09
C ILE A 201 -17.29 -12.38 0.85
N GLY A 202 -16.01 -12.68 1.10
CA GLY A 202 -15.55 -13.94 1.67
C GLY A 202 -15.17 -14.98 0.62
N GLU A 203 -15.41 -14.69 -0.66
CA GLU A 203 -15.10 -15.58 -1.79
C GLU A 203 -14.19 -14.90 -2.81
N GLN A 204 -13.29 -15.68 -3.43
CA GLN A 204 -12.39 -15.17 -4.45
C GLN A 204 -13.12 -14.97 -5.80
N ILE A 205 -13.18 -13.73 -6.28
CA ILE A 205 -13.72 -13.40 -7.60
C ILE A 205 -12.65 -13.60 -8.67
N ASN A 206 -12.91 -14.46 -9.65
CA ASN A 206 -11.97 -14.77 -10.73
C ASN A 206 -12.19 -13.95 -12.00
N ARG A 207 -13.43 -13.52 -12.24
CA ARG A 207 -13.76 -12.77 -13.45
C ARG A 207 -14.89 -11.80 -13.18
N ILE A 208 -14.70 -10.58 -13.67
CA ILE A 208 -15.70 -9.52 -13.67
C ILE A 208 -16.07 -9.24 -15.11
N ARG A 209 -17.36 -9.10 -15.40
CA ARG A 209 -17.86 -8.75 -16.72
C ARG A 209 -18.73 -7.51 -16.63
N LYS A 210 -18.27 -6.41 -17.24
CA LYS A 210 -19.05 -5.18 -17.36
C LYS A 210 -20.38 -5.43 -18.09
N LEU A 211 -21.42 -4.79 -17.58
CA LEU A 211 -22.74 -4.71 -18.18
C LEU A 211 -22.95 -3.32 -18.77
N HIS A 212 -23.55 -3.30 -19.96
CA HIS A 212 -23.95 -2.07 -20.62
C HIS A 212 -25.47 -1.98 -20.56
N VAL A 213 -25.98 -1.54 -19.41
CA VAL A 213 -27.41 -1.29 -19.18
C VAL A 213 -27.58 0.21 -19.01
N ALA A 214 -28.49 0.80 -19.78
CA ALA A 214 -28.82 2.21 -19.63
C ALA A 214 -29.47 2.42 -18.25
N PRO A 215 -29.05 3.45 -17.48
CA PRO A 215 -29.67 3.74 -16.21
C PRO A 215 -31.13 4.14 -16.43
N ASP A 216 -32.05 3.46 -15.75
CA ASP A 216 -33.41 3.94 -15.60
C ASP A 216 -33.43 5.00 -14.48
N GLU A 217 -33.89 6.20 -14.79
CA GLU A 217 -33.96 7.32 -13.84
C GLU A 217 -34.80 6.99 -12.60
N ASN A 218 -35.75 6.05 -12.74
CA ASN A 218 -36.60 5.60 -11.66
C ASN A 218 -36.07 4.38 -10.90
N ALA A 219 -35.03 3.70 -11.37
CA ALA A 219 -34.44 2.58 -10.66
C ALA A 219 -33.64 3.03 -9.43
N ALA A 220 -33.67 2.21 -8.37
CA ALA A 220 -32.85 2.46 -7.18
C ALA A 220 -31.40 2.02 -7.37
N VAL A 221 -31.18 0.95 -8.12
CA VAL A 221 -29.88 0.34 -8.38
C VAL A 221 -29.68 0.18 -9.89
N TRP A 222 -28.54 0.64 -10.39
CA TRP A 222 -28.15 0.50 -11.79
C TRP A 222 -27.13 -0.63 -11.94
N PRO A 223 -27.45 -1.74 -12.62
CA PRO A 223 -26.51 -2.85 -12.77
C PRO A 223 -25.33 -2.45 -13.65
N LYS A 224 -24.10 -2.71 -13.16
CA LYS A 224 -22.85 -2.32 -13.82
C LYS A 224 -21.95 -3.49 -14.20
N ALA A 225 -21.94 -4.58 -13.43
CA ALA A 225 -21.11 -5.75 -13.76
C ALA A 225 -21.64 -7.05 -13.13
N PHE A 226 -21.27 -8.20 -13.70
CA PHE A 226 -21.38 -9.49 -13.04
C PHE A 226 -20.00 -9.93 -12.51
N LEU A 227 -20.01 -10.58 -11.36
CA LEU A 227 -18.83 -11.12 -10.67
C LEU A 227 -18.98 -12.64 -10.57
N ALA A 228 -18.00 -13.39 -11.04
CA ALA A 228 -17.98 -14.84 -10.93
C ALA A 228 -16.93 -15.29 -9.92
N SER A 229 -17.39 -16.01 -8.89
CA SER A 229 -16.56 -16.58 -7.84
C SER A 229 -15.89 -17.89 -8.26
N SER A 230 -14.79 -18.22 -7.59
CA SER A 230 -14.18 -19.56 -7.63
C SER A 230 -15.09 -20.67 -7.12
N GLU A 231 -16.06 -20.34 -6.26
CA GLU A 231 -16.97 -21.32 -5.63
C GLU A 231 -18.24 -21.58 -6.46
N GLY A 232 -18.41 -20.87 -7.58
CA GLY A 232 -19.56 -21.01 -8.48
C GLY A 232 -20.67 -19.99 -8.26
N SER A 233 -20.58 -19.16 -7.22
CA SER A 233 -21.47 -18.03 -6.99
C SER A 233 -21.32 -16.96 -8.07
N VAL A 234 -22.45 -16.36 -8.48
CA VAL A 234 -22.49 -15.22 -9.40
C VAL A 234 -23.17 -14.06 -8.68
N TYR A 235 -22.42 -12.97 -8.52
CA TYR A 235 -22.91 -11.74 -7.93
C TYR A 235 -23.16 -10.69 -9.01
N MET A 236 -24.10 -9.77 -8.76
CA MET A 236 -24.26 -8.58 -9.57
C MET A 236 -23.68 -7.40 -8.80
N TYR A 237 -22.90 -6.56 -9.47
CA TYR A 237 -22.45 -5.27 -8.94
C TYR A 237 -23.24 -4.16 -9.63
N GLY A 238 -23.88 -3.30 -8.83
CA GLY A 238 -24.66 -2.15 -9.31
C GLY A 238 -24.26 -0.87 -8.62
N GLU A 239 -24.69 0.29 -9.11
CA GLU A 239 -24.52 1.57 -8.41
C GLU A 239 -25.87 2.04 -7.87
N VAL A 240 -25.89 2.56 -6.64
CA VAL A 240 -27.12 3.11 -6.06
C VAL A 240 -27.32 4.55 -6.48
N ALA A 241 -28.51 4.85 -6.97
CA ALA A 241 -28.89 6.22 -7.35
C ALA A 241 -28.74 7.15 -6.14
N PRO A 242 -28.13 8.36 -6.29
CA PRO A 242 -27.80 9.26 -5.18
C PRO A 242 -28.94 9.50 -4.18
N ARG A 243 -30.18 9.59 -4.66
CA ARG A 243 -31.38 9.79 -3.82
C ARG A 243 -31.65 8.68 -2.80
N TYR A 244 -31.18 7.45 -3.03
CA TYR A 244 -31.44 6.30 -2.15
C TYR A 244 -30.24 5.89 -1.31
N GLN A 245 -29.08 6.50 -1.51
CA GLN A 245 -27.84 6.06 -0.89
C GLN A 245 -27.88 6.13 0.64
N ASP A 246 -28.26 7.28 1.20
CA ASP A 246 -28.34 7.46 2.66
C ASP A 246 -29.44 6.59 3.27
N LEU A 247 -30.58 6.47 2.58
CA LEU A 247 -31.70 5.64 3.01
C LEU A 247 -31.25 4.17 3.14
N LEU A 248 -30.62 3.61 2.10
CA LEU A 248 -30.26 2.20 2.08
C LEU A 248 -29.11 1.85 3.02
N ILE A 249 -28.15 2.76 3.22
CA ILE A 249 -27.10 2.56 4.23
C ILE A 249 -27.72 2.51 5.63
N ASN A 250 -28.58 3.47 5.97
CA ASN A 250 -29.22 3.51 7.27
C ASN A 250 -30.16 2.31 7.47
N PHE A 251 -30.85 1.90 6.41
CA PHE A 251 -31.70 0.71 6.40
C PHE A 251 -30.88 -0.56 6.66
N GLN A 252 -29.75 -0.76 5.97
CA GLN A 252 -28.85 -1.89 6.22
C GLN A 252 -28.36 -1.91 7.68
N SER A 253 -27.94 -0.76 8.22
CA SER A 253 -27.50 -0.64 9.62
C SER A 253 -28.64 -0.87 10.62
N SER A 254 -29.89 -0.54 10.27
CA SER A 254 -31.07 -0.90 11.06
C SER A 254 -31.33 -2.40 11.01
N LEU A 255 -31.30 -2.98 9.82
CA LEU A 255 -31.53 -4.40 9.59
C LEU A 255 -30.48 -5.26 10.28
N ALA A 256 -29.21 -4.87 10.27
CA ALA A 256 -28.12 -5.57 10.97
C ALA A 256 -28.30 -5.65 12.48
N ARG A 257 -29.03 -4.72 13.09
CA ARG A 257 -29.33 -4.74 14.54
C ARG A 257 -30.48 -5.68 14.91
N HIS A 258 -31.43 -5.89 13.99
CA HIS A 258 -32.64 -6.69 14.25
C HIS A 258 -32.56 -8.09 13.65
N ALA A 259 -31.77 -8.28 12.59
CA ALA A 259 -31.54 -9.58 11.98
C ALA A 259 -30.74 -10.46 12.94
N LYS A 260 -31.31 -11.62 13.31
CA LYS A 260 -30.59 -12.61 14.10
C LYS A 260 -29.57 -13.33 13.21
N PRO A 261 -28.26 -13.20 13.45
CA PRO A 261 -27.27 -13.92 12.66
C PRO A 261 -27.25 -15.41 13.02
N VAL A 262 -26.91 -16.24 12.04
CA VAL A 262 -26.62 -17.65 12.28
C VAL A 262 -25.25 -17.75 12.95
N GLY A 263 -25.16 -18.51 14.04
CA GLY A 263 -23.90 -18.71 14.75
C GLY A 263 -23.38 -17.50 15.53
N ASP A 264 -24.23 -16.51 15.80
CA ASP A 264 -23.88 -15.29 16.55
C ASP A 264 -22.74 -14.47 15.92
N ILE A 265 -22.60 -14.56 14.59
CA ILE A 265 -21.57 -13.85 13.82
C ILE A 265 -22.05 -12.42 13.55
N ASN A 266 -21.27 -11.43 13.95
CA ASN A 266 -21.57 -10.04 13.67
C ASN A 266 -21.42 -9.74 12.16
N PHE A 267 -22.47 -9.17 11.57
CA PHE A 267 -22.54 -8.83 10.14
C PHE A 267 -21.44 -7.85 9.71
N ASP A 268 -21.23 -6.77 10.45
CA ASP A 268 -20.24 -5.73 10.11
C ASP A 268 -18.85 -6.34 10.12
N LEU A 269 -18.52 -7.14 11.14
CA LEU A 269 -17.23 -7.82 11.22
C LEU A 269 -17.05 -8.85 10.10
N TRP A 270 -18.11 -9.55 9.69
CA TRP A 270 -18.07 -10.50 8.58
C TRP A 270 -17.78 -9.82 7.25
N ARG A 271 -18.49 -8.71 6.96
CA ARG A 271 -18.37 -7.95 5.70
C ARG A 271 -17.24 -6.92 5.70
N ALA A 272 -16.53 -6.76 6.81
CA ALA A 272 -15.38 -5.87 6.92
C ALA A 272 -14.25 -6.25 5.97
N TYR A 273 -13.62 -5.25 5.34
CA TYR A 273 -12.38 -5.44 4.58
C TYR A 273 -11.29 -6.08 5.44
N ARG A 274 -10.60 -7.10 4.91
CA ARG A 274 -9.53 -7.83 5.61
C ARG A 274 -8.33 -8.09 4.71
N SER A 275 -7.17 -7.56 5.08
CA SER A 275 -5.88 -7.88 4.48
C SER A 275 -4.83 -8.11 5.56
N GLU A 276 -3.67 -8.64 5.18
CA GLU A 276 -2.55 -8.82 6.13
C GLU A 276 -2.07 -7.50 6.75
N ALA A 277 -2.32 -6.37 6.08
CA ALA A 277 -1.89 -5.04 6.51
C ALA A 277 -3.00 -4.22 7.20
N ARG A 278 -4.27 -4.52 6.93
CA ARG A 278 -5.41 -3.70 7.39
C ARG A 278 -6.66 -4.55 7.58
N GLU A 279 -7.33 -4.35 8.71
CA GLU A 279 -8.68 -4.84 8.95
C GLU A 279 -9.58 -3.65 9.32
N ASN A 280 -10.80 -3.61 8.76
CA ASN A 280 -11.81 -2.62 9.09
C ASN A 280 -12.82 -3.19 10.12
N ASN A 281 -13.66 -2.33 10.68
CA ASN A 281 -14.72 -2.73 11.63
C ASN A 281 -16.08 -3.01 10.96
N GLY A 282 -16.18 -2.80 9.65
CA GLY A 282 -17.42 -2.92 8.88
C GLY A 282 -17.19 -2.72 7.37
N PRO A 283 -18.21 -2.98 6.55
CA PRO A 283 -18.20 -2.55 5.15
C PRO A 283 -18.13 -1.02 5.05
N PHE A 284 -17.39 -0.50 4.06
CA PHE A 284 -17.25 0.93 3.84
C PHE A 284 -18.04 1.35 2.59
N ARG A 285 -19.12 2.12 2.79
CA ARG A 285 -19.98 2.67 1.70
C ARG A 285 -20.42 1.62 0.68
N PHE A 286 -20.74 0.43 1.16
CA PHE A 286 -21.14 -0.72 0.37
C PHE A 286 -22.42 -1.33 0.94
N LEU A 287 -23.36 -1.67 0.05
CA LEU A 287 -24.60 -2.36 0.38
C LEU A 287 -24.53 -3.83 -0.01
N ASP A 288 -24.99 -4.67 0.89
CA ASP A 288 -25.13 -6.11 0.71
C ASP A 288 -26.58 -6.44 0.35
N GLY A 289 -26.82 -6.77 -0.92
CA GLY A 289 -28.14 -7.15 -1.41
C GLY A 289 -28.73 -8.35 -0.67
N GLU A 290 -27.93 -9.35 -0.29
CA GLU A 290 -28.41 -10.51 0.45
C GLU A 290 -28.93 -10.08 1.84
N MET A 291 -28.23 -9.14 2.46
CA MET A 291 -28.66 -8.58 3.74
C MET A 291 -30.00 -7.87 3.58
N LEU A 292 -30.14 -7.01 2.55
CA LEU A 292 -31.38 -6.27 2.30
C LEU A 292 -32.57 -7.20 1.97
N GLU A 293 -32.34 -8.28 1.24
CA GLU A 293 -33.37 -9.27 0.90
C GLU A 293 -33.97 -9.94 2.14
N ARG A 294 -33.19 -10.14 3.21
CA ARG A 294 -33.69 -10.73 4.46
C ARG A 294 -34.84 -9.95 5.08
N PHE A 295 -34.99 -8.67 4.76
CA PHE A 295 -36.13 -7.89 5.22
C PHE A 295 -37.46 -8.53 4.79
N LEU A 296 -37.54 -9.08 3.57
CA LEU A 296 -38.77 -9.71 3.06
C LEU A 296 -39.17 -10.97 3.83
N ASP A 297 -38.19 -11.66 4.42
CA ASP A 297 -38.42 -12.87 5.21
C ASP A 297 -38.79 -12.56 6.67
N MET A 298 -38.71 -11.30 7.11
CA MET A 298 -39.05 -10.89 8.47
C MET A 298 -40.56 -10.76 8.68
N ASN A 299 -41.01 -10.97 9.91
CA ASN A 299 -42.37 -10.72 10.33
C ASN A 299 -42.70 -9.22 10.26
N GLU A 300 -43.98 -8.88 10.04
CA GLU A 300 -44.43 -7.50 9.87
C GLU A 300 -44.05 -6.57 11.04
N SER A 301 -44.16 -7.05 12.29
CA SER A 301 -43.76 -6.27 13.46
C SER A 301 -42.26 -5.91 13.45
N MET A 302 -41.40 -6.84 13.01
CA MET A 302 -39.96 -6.58 12.90
C MET A 302 -39.66 -5.63 11.73
N GLN A 303 -40.43 -5.71 10.64
CA GLN A 303 -40.27 -4.80 9.52
C GLN A 303 -40.64 -3.36 9.91
N GLU A 304 -41.67 -3.18 10.73
CA GLU A 304 -42.04 -1.88 11.31
C GLU A 304 -40.91 -1.33 12.19
N GLU A 305 -40.35 -2.14 13.10
CA GLU A 305 -39.20 -1.76 13.94
C GLU A 305 -37.97 -1.36 13.11
N VAL A 306 -37.67 -2.10 12.04
CA VAL A 306 -36.53 -1.79 11.17
C VAL A 306 -36.73 -0.47 10.42
N CYS A 307 -37.98 -0.18 9.99
CA CYS A 307 -38.31 1.05 9.26
C CYS A 307 -38.49 2.28 10.16
N GLU A 308 -38.54 2.09 11.48
CA GLU A 308 -38.72 3.17 12.43
C GLU A 308 -37.60 4.22 12.31
N GLY A 309 -37.98 5.47 12.09
CA GLY A 309 -37.04 6.59 11.99
C GLY A 309 -36.31 6.74 10.65
N LEU A 310 -36.56 5.87 9.66
CA LEU A 310 -35.97 6.01 8.32
C LEU A 310 -36.71 7.00 7.43
N GLY A 311 -38.01 7.22 7.69
CA GLY A 311 -38.88 8.11 6.91
C GLY A 311 -39.94 7.38 6.06
N PRO A 312 -39.57 6.48 5.13
CA PRO A 312 -40.53 5.78 4.27
C PRO A 312 -41.31 4.70 5.04
N SER A 313 -42.50 4.37 4.52
CA SER A 313 -43.33 3.31 5.08
C SER A 313 -42.77 1.91 4.78
N VAL A 314 -43.21 0.90 5.52
CA VAL A 314 -42.87 -0.50 5.26
C VAL A 314 -43.27 -0.90 3.82
N GLU A 315 -44.41 -0.40 3.33
CA GLU A 315 -44.89 -0.67 1.97
C GLU A 315 -43.98 -0.06 0.90
N ASP A 316 -43.52 1.18 1.12
CA ASP A 316 -42.55 1.84 0.24
C ASP A 316 -41.22 1.09 0.21
N MET A 317 -40.78 0.59 1.37
CA MET A 317 -39.56 -0.21 1.52
C MET A 317 -39.70 -1.61 0.91
N ARG A 318 -40.89 -2.21 0.86
CA ARG A 318 -41.15 -3.45 0.12
C ARG A 318 -41.17 -3.20 -1.40
N ALA A 319 -41.73 -2.06 -1.84
CA ALA A 319 -41.97 -1.77 -3.25
C ALA A 319 -40.75 -1.21 -4.01
N GLN A 320 -40.00 -0.26 -3.43
CA GLN A 320 -39.03 0.56 -4.19
C GLN A 320 -37.57 0.05 -4.21
N PRO A 321 -36.94 -0.36 -3.10
CA PRO A 321 -35.53 -0.75 -3.10
C PRO A 321 -35.31 -2.26 -3.29
N ILE A 322 -36.25 -3.09 -2.85
CA ILE A 322 -36.04 -4.54 -2.74
C ILE A 322 -36.48 -5.29 -4.02
N SER A 323 -37.46 -4.78 -4.76
CA SER A 323 -37.77 -5.29 -6.10
C SER A 323 -36.62 -5.08 -7.09
N ALA A 324 -35.85 -3.99 -6.96
CA ALA A 324 -34.61 -3.78 -7.69
C ALA A 324 -33.46 -4.67 -7.17
N ALA A 325 -33.52 -5.10 -5.91
CA ALA A 325 -32.58 -6.04 -5.30
C ALA A 325 -32.82 -7.51 -5.72
N GLN A 326 -33.91 -7.85 -6.43
CA GLN A 326 -34.20 -9.20 -6.99
C GLN A 326 -33.13 -9.74 -7.97
N LEU A 327 -32.00 -9.05 -8.10
CA LEU A 327 -30.80 -9.45 -8.83
C LEU A 327 -29.55 -9.43 -7.92
N GLY A 328 -29.58 -9.90 -6.66
CA GLY A 328 -28.36 -10.23 -5.89
C GLY A 328 -27.25 -9.17 -5.95
N ALA A 329 -27.64 -7.90 -5.79
CA ALA A 329 -26.83 -6.74 -6.15
C ALA A 329 -25.96 -6.26 -4.98
N LEU A 330 -24.66 -6.16 -5.22
CA LEU A 330 -23.67 -5.48 -4.40
C LEU A 330 -23.52 -4.05 -4.95
N ALA A 331 -23.87 -3.01 -4.19
CA ALA A 331 -23.84 -1.65 -4.72
C ALA A 331 -23.13 -0.62 -3.82
N PRO A 332 -22.24 0.24 -4.37
CA PRO A 332 -21.62 1.29 -3.60
C PRO A 332 -22.39 2.61 -3.69
N VAL A 333 -22.09 3.45 -2.72
CA VAL A 333 -22.67 4.77 -2.52
C VAL A 333 -21.65 5.84 -2.89
N ALA A 334 -21.94 6.60 -3.95
CA ALA A 334 -21.08 7.69 -4.46
C ALA A 334 -21.64 9.07 -4.08
N ALA A 335 -20.87 9.85 -3.33
CA ALA A 335 -21.22 11.23 -2.97
C ALA A 335 -21.21 12.15 -4.21
N SER A 336 -22.38 12.63 -4.63
CA SER A 336 -22.53 13.78 -5.54
C SER A 336 -22.85 15.03 -4.71
N GLY A 337 -21.88 15.93 -4.57
CA GLY A 337 -22.08 17.20 -3.88
C GLY A 337 -21.17 18.29 -4.43
N THR A 338 -21.64 18.98 -5.47
CA THR A 338 -21.17 20.31 -5.82
C THR A 338 -21.60 21.30 -4.72
N ALA A 339 -20.63 21.92 -4.05
CA ALA A 339 -20.90 23.03 -3.14
C ALA A 339 -21.41 24.26 -3.94
N PRO A 340 -22.39 25.02 -3.43
CA PRO A 340 -22.89 26.20 -4.13
C PRO A 340 -21.88 27.35 -4.05
N SER A 341 -21.41 27.82 -5.20
CA SER A 341 -20.58 29.03 -5.28
C SER A 341 -21.47 30.27 -5.24
N PRO A 342 -21.23 31.26 -4.36
CA PRO A 342 -21.89 32.56 -4.46
C PRO A 342 -21.27 33.37 -5.62
N LYS A 343 -22.15 33.89 -6.47
CA LYS A 343 -21.81 34.84 -7.55
C LYS A 343 -21.22 36.12 -6.95
N LEU A 344 -20.08 36.59 -7.47
CA LEU A 344 -19.74 38.01 -7.48
C LEU A 344 -18.73 38.36 -8.59
N SER A 345 -19.27 39.06 -9.59
CA SER A 345 -18.72 40.13 -10.44
C SER A 345 -17.23 40.12 -10.83
N ALA A 346 -17.02 40.02 -12.14
CA ALA A 346 -15.82 40.45 -12.85
C ALA A 346 -15.44 41.92 -12.58
N LYS A 347 -14.13 42.21 -12.47
CA LYS A 347 -13.47 43.42 -13.01
C LYS A 347 -12.02 43.11 -13.40
N HIS A 348 -11.65 43.61 -14.58
CA HIS A 348 -10.34 43.58 -15.23
C HIS A 348 -9.19 44.16 -14.38
N HIS A 349 -7.97 43.62 -14.54
CA HIS A 349 -6.83 44.38 -15.07
C HIS A 349 -5.61 43.51 -15.43
N HIS A 350 -4.71 44.15 -16.17
CA HIS A 350 -3.84 43.67 -17.23
C HIS A 350 -2.37 43.52 -16.75
N THR A 351 -1.53 42.84 -17.56
CA THR A 351 -0.04 42.94 -17.65
C THR A 351 0.78 42.28 -16.51
N GLN A 352 1.96 41.68 -16.68
CA GLN A 352 2.92 41.53 -17.79
C GLN A 352 3.99 40.44 -17.43
N LYS A 353 4.40 39.66 -18.44
CA LYS A 353 5.76 39.17 -18.79
C LYS A 353 6.78 38.67 -17.73
N ARG A 354 7.23 37.44 -18.03
CA ARG A 354 8.63 36.91 -18.12
C ARG A 354 9.50 36.86 -16.85
N LYS A 355 10.05 35.67 -16.57
CA LYS A 355 11.43 35.31 -17.00
C LYS A 355 11.77 33.85 -16.66
N ASP A 356 12.54 33.29 -17.58
CA ASP A 356 13.19 31.98 -17.58
C ASP A 356 14.13 31.79 -16.38
N LEU A 357 14.13 30.60 -15.77
CA LEU A 357 15.30 30.06 -15.07
C LEU A 357 15.34 28.53 -15.21
N LYS A 358 16.48 28.05 -15.74
CA LYS A 358 16.85 26.65 -15.92
C LYS A 358 17.16 25.98 -14.56
N PRO A 359 17.00 24.65 -14.45
CA PRO A 359 17.42 23.90 -13.27
C PRO A 359 18.92 23.54 -13.32
N PRO A 360 19.59 23.36 -12.18
CA PRO A 360 20.92 22.79 -12.16
C PRO A 360 20.95 21.35 -11.60
N PHE A 361 21.82 20.57 -12.25
CA PHE A 361 22.53 19.37 -11.79
C PHE A 361 21.79 18.03 -11.58
N ALA A 362 21.96 17.20 -12.62
CA ALA A 362 21.92 15.74 -12.58
C ALA A 362 23.12 15.16 -11.81
N LEU A 363 22.87 14.17 -10.96
CA LEU A 363 23.88 13.29 -10.39
C LEU A 363 23.70 11.88 -10.95
N GLN A 364 24.70 11.45 -11.71
CA GLN A 364 24.87 10.10 -12.24
C GLN A 364 25.30 9.15 -11.12
N ALA A 365 24.71 7.95 -11.06
CA ALA A 365 25.34 6.79 -10.42
C ALA A 365 25.03 5.51 -11.21
N ARG A 366 26.09 4.72 -11.40
CA ARG A 366 26.26 3.55 -12.27
C ARG A 366 25.71 2.24 -11.65
N PRO A 367 25.59 1.15 -12.44
CA PRO A 367 24.89 -0.07 -12.03
C PRO A 367 25.79 -1.07 -11.29
N HIS A 368 25.22 -1.80 -10.32
CA HIS A 368 25.87 -2.95 -9.67
C HIS A 368 25.55 -4.27 -10.40
N ARG A 369 26.60 -5.05 -10.64
CA ARG A 369 26.60 -6.38 -11.25
C ARG A 369 26.14 -7.47 -10.28
N HIS A 370 25.43 -8.44 -10.84
CA HIS A 370 25.16 -9.77 -10.29
C HIS A 370 26.44 -10.60 -10.12
N THR A 371 26.51 -11.36 -9.03
CA THR A 371 27.28 -12.60 -8.94
C THR A 371 26.47 -13.62 -8.15
N THR A 372 26.00 -14.63 -8.85
CA THR A 372 25.48 -15.92 -8.39
C THR A 372 26.62 -16.82 -7.90
N LEU A 373 26.36 -17.74 -6.96
CA LEU A 373 26.97 -19.10 -6.83
C LEU A 373 26.33 -19.83 -5.61
N PRO A 374 26.48 -21.18 -5.46
CA PRO A 374 25.35 -22.11 -5.58
C PRO A 374 24.97 -22.86 -4.30
N THR A 375 23.91 -23.66 -4.46
CA THR A 375 23.32 -24.68 -3.59
C THR A 375 24.28 -25.80 -3.19
N ASP A 376 24.11 -26.34 -1.98
CA ASP A 376 24.30 -27.77 -1.74
C ASP A 376 23.39 -28.28 -0.60
N ASP A 377 22.86 -29.47 -0.84
CA ASP A 377 21.87 -30.22 -0.07
C ASP A 377 22.49 -30.98 1.12
N GLY A 378 21.63 -31.40 2.05
CA GLY A 378 21.82 -32.67 2.76
C GLY A 378 21.69 -32.64 4.29
N ALA A 379 20.56 -33.15 4.78
CA ALA A 379 20.38 -34.22 5.78
C ALA A 379 21.24 -34.22 7.06
N SER A 380 20.83 -34.64 8.24
CA SER A 380 19.59 -35.17 8.85
C SER A 380 19.99 -35.48 10.31
N ASP A 381 18.99 -35.62 11.18
CA ASP A 381 19.04 -36.48 12.37
C ASP A 381 19.87 -36.06 13.60
N GLU A 382 19.12 -35.71 14.66
CA GLU A 382 18.88 -36.58 15.82
C GLU A 382 19.23 -36.07 17.24
N ARG A 383 18.22 -36.26 18.09
CA ARG A 383 18.27 -36.72 19.50
C ARG A 383 18.74 -35.76 20.59
N ASN A 384 17.72 -35.11 21.14
CA ASN A 384 17.52 -34.83 22.57
C ASN A 384 17.81 -36.05 23.47
N PRO A 385 18.34 -35.85 24.70
CA PRO A 385 17.86 -36.67 25.81
C PRO A 385 17.45 -35.88 27.06
N ARG A 386 16.48 -36.53 27.72
CA ARG A 386 15.69 -36.19 28.89
C ARG A 386 16.46 -35.98 30.20
N VAL A 387 15.79 -35.21 31.06
CA VAL A 387 15.92 -35.05 32.53
C VAL A 387 15.89 -36.39 33.28
N PRO A 388 16.45 -36.46 34.50
CA PRO A 388 15.60 -36.82 35.66
C PRO A 388 15.84 -35.97 36.94
N ALA A 389 14.92 -36.16 37.89
CA ALA A 389 14.57 -35.32 39.04
C ALA A 389 15.25 -35.64 40.39
N GLY A 390 15.02 -34.76 41.38
CA GLY A 390 15.10 -35.04 42.84
C GLY A 390 15.93 -33.98 43.62
N GLN A 391 15.36 -32.99 44.31
CA GLN A 391 14.66 -32.94 45.61
C GLN A 391 15.52 -32.41 46.80
N GLN A 392 14.99 -31.38 47.48
CA GLN A 392 15.20 -30.91 48.88
C GLN A 392 16.54 -30.19 49.20
N GLY A 393 16.66 -29.11 49.98
CA GLY A 393 15.78 -28.32 50.86
C GLY A 393 16.66 -27.63 51.95
N HIS A 394 16.28 -26.42 52.40
CA HIS A 394 16.74 -25.66 53.60
C HIS A 394 17.91 -24.64 53.51
N GLY A 395 17.58 -23.34 53.41
CA GLY A 395 17.31 -22.48 54.59
C GLY A 395 18.45 -21.76 55.35
N ARG A 396 18.78 -20.53 54.90
CA ARG A 396 19.01 -19.25 55.67
C ARG A 396 20.29 -19.07 56.55
N PRO A 397 20.65 -17.83 56.99
CA PRO A 397 20.47 -16.49 56.37
C PRO A 397 21.67 -15.49 56.52
N ARG A 398 21.57 -14.36 55.79
CA ARG A 398 22.00 -12.97 56.11
C ARG A 398 23.46 -12.68 56.53
N ARG A 399 24.13 -11.80 55.77
CA ARG A 399 24.37 -10.36 56.08
C ARG A 399 25.24 -9.68 54.99
N ARG A 400 24.82 -8.50 54.52
CA ARG A 400 25.72 -7.49 53.93
C ARG A 400 26.47 -6.80 55.09
N PRO A 401 27.64 -6.19 54.82
CA PRO A 401 27.58 -4.74 54.66
C PRO A 401 28.41 -4.21 53.47
N GLN A 402 28.09 -2.95 53.22
CA GLN A 402 28.42 -2.02 52.17
C GLN A 402 29.44 -1.01 52.71
N HIS A 403 30.33 -0.51 51.84
CA HIS A 403 31.13 0.74 51.91
C HIS A 403 32.51 0.49 51.26
N ASP A 404 33.14 1.39 50.53
CA ASP A 404 32.73 2.66 49.93
C ASP A 404 33.88 3.11 49.03
N ARG A 405 33.51 3.91 48.03
CA ARG A 405 34.19 5.08 47.48
C ARG A 405 35.70 5.10 47.17
N SER A 406 35.87 5.57 45.92
CA SER A 406 36.78 6.61 45.41
C SER A 406 38.23 6.22 45.13
N ASP A 407 38.63 6.04 43.86
CA ASP A 407 39.07 7.07 42.88
C ASP A 407 40.51 7.58 43.18
N PRO A 408 41.24 8.22 42.24
CA PRO A 408 41.75 7.78 40.94
C PRO A 408 43.29 7.99 40.83
N TRP A 409 43.85 7.62 39.66
CA TRP A 409 45.14 8.04 39.05
C TRP A 409 46.38 7.11 39.05
N ARG A 410 46.73 6.78 37.80
CA ARG A 410 48.07 6.73 37.16
C ARG A 410 49.02 5.59 37.52
N LEU A 411 49.26 4.65 36.61
CA LEU A 411 50.10 4.74 35.39
C LEU A 411 51.60 4.79 35.70
N GLY A 412 52.30 3.67 35.45
CA GLY A 412 53.68 3.70 34.96
C GLY A 412 54.70 2.85 35.71
N ARG A 413 55.24 1.86 34.97
CA ARG A 413 56.65 1.42 34.94
C ARG A 413 57.29 0.78 36.19
N LEU A 414 57.89 -0.40 35.98
CA LEU A 414 59.26 -0.82 36.39
C LEU A 414 59.32 -2.36 36.41
N LEU A 415 59.57 -3.04 35.29
CA LEU A 415 60.87 -3.58 34.86
C LEU A 415 62.04 -3.59 35.89
N HIS A 416 62.62 -4.79 36.05
CA HIS A 416 63.97 -5.17 36.48
C HIS A 416 64.41 -5.07 37.96
N ALA A 417 64.52 -6.24 38.60
CA ALA A 417 65.51 -6.57 39.63
C ALA A 417 65.87 -8.08 39.47
N VAL A 418 67.00 -8.46 38.88
CA VAL A 418 68.38 -8.60 39.45
C VAL A 418 68.69 -10.07 39.86
N GLN A 419 69.53 -10.67 39.01
CA GLN A 419 70.68 -11.57 39.23
C GLN A 419 70.79 -12.49 40.48
N GLN A 420 71.00 -13.79 40.17
CA GLN A 420 71.68 -14.91 40.88
C GLN A 420 72.89 -14.54 41.78
N PRO A 421 73.35 -15.36 42.77
CA PRO A 421 73.89 -16.73 42.52
C PRO A 421 73.84 -17.77 43.68
N LEU A 422 74.09 -19.05 43.37
CA LEU A 422 74.79 -19.98 44.26
C LEU A 422 75.34 -21.22 43.51
N GLN A 423 76.53 -21.61 43.93
CA GLN A 423 77.52 -22.45 43.24
C GLN A 423 77.34 -23.97 43.43
N ALA A 424 77.96 -24.68 42.50
CA ALA A 424 78.36 -26.08 42.41
C ALA A 424 78.31 -27.01 43.65
N GLY A 425 77.76 -28.21 43.41
CA GLY A 425 78.04 -29.45 44.14
C GLY A 425 77.75 -30.65 43.23
N GLY A 426 78.77 -31.46 42.92
CA GLY A 426 78.66 -32.59 41.97
C GLY A 426 78.18 -33.90 42.60
N SER A 427 77.55 -34.77 41.80
CA SER A 427 78.04 -36.13 41.51
C SER A 427 76.99 -37.01 40.80
N LYS A 428 77.49 -37.83 39.86
CA LYS A 428 76.96 -39.11 39.32
C LYS A 428 75.63 -39.10 38.53
N GLY A 429 75.78 -38.85 37.23
CA GLY A 429 75.39 -39.79 36.16
C GLY A 429 73.95 -40.30 36.09
N SER A 430 73.10 -39.58 35.36
CA SER A 430 72.05 -40.21 34.54
C SER A 430 72.35 -39.85 33.08
N LYS A 431 72.65 -40.86 32.25
CA LYS A 431 72.79 -40.68 30.80
C LYS A 431 71.40 -40.42 30.22
N ILE A 432 71.06 -39.15 30.00
CA ILE A 432 69.89 -38.78 29.21
C ILE A 432 70.11 -39.31 27.78
N PRO A 433 69.22 -40.16 27.23
CA PRO A 433 69.36 -40.61 25.86
C PRO A 433 69.22 -39.42 24.90
N ASP A 434 70.19 -39.28 24.00
CA ASP A 434 70.25 -38.21 23.02
C ASP A 434 69.21 -38.42 21.91
N PHE A 435 68.16 -37.59 21.91
CA PHE A 435 67.12 -37.57 20.88
C PHE A 435 67.49 -36.71 19.67
N GLY A 436 68.72 -36.22 19.56
CA GLY A 436 69.20 -35.41 18.42
C GLY A 436 69.05 -36.10 17.06
N LYS A 437 68.86 -37.42 17.03
CA LYS A 437 68.53 -38.19 15.82
C LYS A 437 67.12 -37.96 15.30
N TYR A 438 66.18 -37.54 16.15
CA TYR A 438 64.80 -37.20 15.78
C TYR A 438 64.63 -35.72 15.43
N VAL A 439 65.65 -34.89 15.69
CA VAL A 439 65.63 -33.47 15.34
C VAL A 439 66.13 -33.34 13.91
N SER A 440 65.24 -32.93 12.99
CA SER A 440 65.63 -32.69 11.60
C SER A 440 66.68 -31.57 11.54
N LYS A 441 67.86 -31.85 10.97
CA LYS A 441 68.99 -30.90 10.88
C LYS A 441 68.73 -29.68 9.96
N ASN A 442 67.58 -29.64 9.28
CA ASN A 442 67.12 -28.48 8.51
C ASN A 442 65.97 -27.77 9.23
N ALA A 443 66.24 -27.20 10.41
CA ALA A 443 65.39 -26.16 10.99
C ALA A 443 65.74 -24.80 10.36
N GLY A 444 65.69 -24.71 9.03
CA GLY A 444 65.93 -23.48 8.29
C GLY A 444 64.68 -22.62 8.24
N ASP A 445 64.83 -21.31 8.45
CA ASP A 445 63.77 -20.28 8.53
C ASP A 445 62.77 -20.21 7.34
N SER A 446 62.95 -21.00 6.28
CA SER A 446 62.13 -20.97 5.06
C SER A 446 60.65 -21.29 5.31
N ASN A 447 60.32 -22.16 6.27
CA ASN A 447 58.93 -22.48 6.57
C ASN A 447 58.26 -21.45 7.51
N LYS A 448 59.03 -20.67 8.28
CA LYS A 448 58.45 -19.69 9.22
C LYS A 448 57.82 -18.50 8.49
N LEU A 449 58.44 -18.04 7.40
CA LEU A 449 57.86 -16.98 6.56
C LEU A 449 56.54 -17.41 5.93
N VAL A 450 56.47 -18.64 5.42
CA VAL A 450 55.23 -19.20 4.87
C VAL A 450 54.18 -19.40 5.97
N SER A 451 54.57 -19.90 7.15
CA SER A 451 53.67 -20.04 8.29
C SER A 451 53.15 -18.69 8.80
N TYR A 452 54.01 -17.67 8.92
CA TYR A 452 53.59 -16.32 9.33
C TYR A 452 52.73 -15.64 8.27
N PHE A 453 53.03 -15.83 6.99
CA PHE A 453 52.20 -15.35 5.90
C PHE A 453 50.81 -15.99 5.94
N MET A 454 50.73 -17.32 6.10
CA MET A 454 49.45 -18.04 6.19
C MET A 454 48.64 -17.63 7.42
N VAL A 455 49.28 -17.52 8.60
CA VAL A 455 48.61 -17.08 9.83
C VAL A 455 48.15 -15.61 9.72
N GLY A 456 48.98 -14.73 9.16
CA GLY A 456 48.64 -13.32 8.94
C GLY A 456 47.51 -13.13 7.92
N ALA A 457 47.58 -13.83 6.79
CA ALA A 457 46.56 -13.77 5.74
C ALA A 457 45.22 -14.34 6.22
N MET A 458 45.24 -15.50 6.88
CA MET A 458 44.02 -16.12 7.43
C MET A 458 43.42 -15.26 8.56
N GLY A 459 44.26 -14.66 9.40
CA GLY A 459 43.83 -13.72 10.43
C GLY A 459 43.17 -12.47 9.85
N ALA A 460 43.73 -11.90 8.78
CA ALA A 460 43.16 -10.74 8.10
C ALA A 460 41.81 -11.04 7.44
N ILE A 461 41.70 -12.19 6.75
CA ILE A 461 40.45 -12.65 6.13
C ILE A 461 39.38 -12.89 7.19
N THR A 462 39.74 -13.54 8.29
CA THR A 462 38.81 -13.83 9.40
C THR A 462 38.32 -12.53 10.06
N ALA A 463 39.21 -11.57 10.29
CA ALA A 463 38.85 -10.26 10.83
C ALA A 463 37.94 -9.46 9.89
N ALA A 464 38.21 -9.50 8.57
CA ALA A 464 37.37 -8.86 7.57
C ALA A 464 35.97 -9.51 7.49
N GLY A 465 35.90 -10.85 7.53
CA GLY A 465 34.65 -11.60 7.58
C GLY A 465 33.83 -11.27 8.82
N ALA A 466 34.44 -11.34 10.00
CA ALA A 466 33.76 -10.99 11.26
C ALA A 466 33.24 -9.54 11.26
N LYS A 467 34.03 -8.59 10.74
CA LYS A 467 33.59 -7.19 10.61
C LYS A 467 32.38 -7.07 9.67
N SER A 468 32.40 -7.73 8.51
CA SER A 468 31.28 -7.71 7.55
C SER A 468 30.01 -8.28 8.17
N THR A 469 30.11 -9.43 8.87
CA THR A 469 28.97 -10.06 9.53
C THR A 469 28.36 -9.16 10.60
N VAL A 470 29.19 -8.53 11.46
CA VAL A 470 28.70 -7.59 12.47
C VAL A 470 28.06 -6.37 11.83
N GLN A 471 28.66 -5.83 10.77
CA GLN A 471 28.12 -4.67 10.06
C GLN A 471 26.78 -4.98 9.39
N GLU A 472 26.66 -6.12 8.71
CA GLU A 472 25.40 -6.55 8.09
C GLU A 472 24.31 -6.80 9.12
N PHE A 473 24.65 -7.41 10.25
CA PHE A 473 23.70 -7.61 11.35
C PHE A 473 23.21 -6.28 11.92
N LEU A 474 24.10 -5.30 12.10
CA LEU A 474 23.72 -3.96 12.56
C LEU A 474 22.86 -3.22 11.54
N VAL A 475 23.16 -3.32 10.24
CA VAL A 475 22.34 -2.70 9.18
C VAL A 475 20.96 -3.35 9.13
N ASN A 476 20.87 -4.67 9.31
CA ASN A 476 19.60 -5.38 9.35
C ASN A 476 18.75 -5.06 10.60
N MET A 477 19.38 -4.63 11.69
CA MET A 477 18.69 -4.15 12.89
C MET A 477 18.41 -2.63 12.88
N SER A 478 18.98 -1.88 11.93
CA SER A 478 18.75 -0.44 11.81
C SER A 478 17.41 -0.14 11.13
N ALA A 479 16.78 0.98 11.51
CA ALA A 479 15.57 1.44 10.82
C ALA A 479 15.87 1.65 9.33
N SER A 480 14.98 1.18 8.46
CA SER A 480 15.13 1.35 7.02
C SER A 480 15.17 2.85 6.66
N ALA A 481 15.86 3.19 5.56
CA ALA A 481 16.00 4.58 5.13
C ALA A 481 14.63 5.29 4.94
N ASP A 482 13.59 4.54 4.59
CA ASP A 482 12.21 5.04 4.48
C ASP A 482 11.59 5.39 5.84
N VAL A 483 11.87 4.60 6.88
CA VAL A 483 11.47 4.90 8.27
C VAL A 483 12.24 6.11 8.81
N LEU A 484 13.52 6.26 8.47
CA LEU A 484 14.32 7.44 8.81
C LEU A 484 13.84 8.69 8.05
N ALA A 485 13.41 8.56 6.79
CA ALA A 485 12.81 9.66 6.03
C ALA A 485 11.46 10.08 6.61
N MET A 486 10.65 9.14 7.14
CA MET A 486 9.42 9.45 7.87
C MET A 486 9.64 10.07 9.26
N ALA A 487 10.88 10.21 9.73
CA ALA A 487 11.17 10.80 11.02
C ALA A 487 10.94 12.32 11.05
N LYS A 488 11.16 13.01 9.92
CA LYS A 488 11.02 14.46 9.79
C LYS A 488 10.16 14.82 8.58
N VAL A 489 9.24 15.76 8.76
CA VAL A 489 8.39 16.28 7.67
C VAL A 489 8.67 17.77 7.51
N GLU A 490 8.99 18.17 6.28
CA GLU A 490 9.18 19.58 5.92
C GLU A 490 7.91 20.10 5.25
N VAL A 491 7.43 21.27 5.70
CA VAL A 491 6.23 21.95 5.21
C VAL A 491 6.60 23.36 4.80
N ASP A 492 6.25 23.72 3.56
CA ASP A 492 6.39 25.08 3.06
C ASP A 492 5.20 25.92 3.53
N MET A 493 5.48 26.92 4.37
CA MET A 493 4.49 27.81 4.97
C MET A 493 3.88 28.78 3.96
N ASN A 494 4.57 29.09 2.87
CA ASN A 494 4.11 30.07 1.88
C ASN A 494 2.83 29.60 1.15
N ASN A 495 2.57 28.30 1.14
CA ASN A 495 1.40 27.70 0.51
C ASN A 495 0.15 27.72 1.42
N ILE A 496 0.26 28.19 2.67
CA ILE A 496 -0.83 28.19 3.65
C ILE A 496 -1.26 29.64 3.92
N PRO A 497 -2.37 30.11 3.30
CA PRO A 497 -2.88 31.45 3.58
C PRO A 497 -3.48 31.53 5.00
N GLU A 498 -3.52 32.73 5.56
CA GLU A 498 -4.12 33.02 6.87
C GLU A 498 -5.57 32.50 6.96
N GLY A 499 -5.92 31.94 8.12
CA GLY A 499 -7.23 31.36 8.41
C GLY A 499 -7.44 29.94 7.86
N LYS A 500 -6.48 29.36 7.13
CA LYS A 500 -6.59 27.97 6.65
C LYS A 500 -5.83 26.97 7.53
N ASN A 501 -6.37 25.75 7.55
CA ASN A 501 -5.76 24.57 8.17
C ASN A 501 -5.27 23.60 7.08
N VAL A 502 -4.08 23.03 7.28
CA VAL A 502 -3.52 21.96 6.46
C VAL A 502 -3.31 20.73 7.35
N ILE A 503 -3.68 19.57 6.81
CA ILE A 503 -3.51 18.28 7.49
C ILE A 503 -2.40 17.51 6.77
N ILE A 504 -1.32 17.22 7.48
CA ILE A 504 -0.21 16.38 6.99
C ILE A 504 -0.10 15.11 7.83
N LYS A 505 0.59 14.09 7.33
CA LYS A 505 0.80 12.83 8.07
C LYS A 505 2.24 12.75 8.57
N TRP A 506 2.44 12.50 9.87
CA TRP A 506 3.75 12.26 10.49
C TRP A 506 3.68 11.04 11.40
N ARG A 507 4.60 10.07 11.21
CA ARG A 507 4.64 8.79 11.94
C ARG A 507 3.29 8.06 12.01
N GLY A 508 2.53 8.10 10.91
CA GLY A 508 1.21 7.46 10.85
C GLY A 508 0.05 8.31 11.38
N LYS A 509 0.30 9.39 12.13
CA LYS A 509 -0.71 10.25 12.76
C LYS A 509 -0.94 11.53 11.94
N PRO A 510 -2.17 12.07 11.86
CA PRO A 510 -2.42 13.37 11.26
C PRO A 510 -1.91 14.51 12.16
N ILE A 511 -1.29 15.52 11.57
CA ILE A 511 -0.92 16.78 12.22
C ILE A 511 -1.71 17.90 11.54
N PHE A 512 -2.32 18.74 12.36
CA PHE A 512 -3.00 19.96 11.96
C PHE A 512 -2.01 21.12 12.06
N ILE A 513 -1.87 21.85 10.96
CA ILE A 513 -1.07 23.06 10.85
C ILE A 513 -2.03 24.18 10.45
N ARG A 514 -2.31 25.08 11.39
CA ARG A 514 -3.21 26.22 11.16
C ARG A 514 -2.41 27.51 11.15
N HIS A 515 -2.60 28.29 10.09
CA HIS A 515 -2.17 29.67 10.02
C HIS A 515 -3.28 30.53 10.62
N ARG A 516 -3.08 31.00 11.86
CA ARG A 516 -4.10 31.67 12.67
C ARG A 516 -4.18 33.16 12.34
N THR A 517 -5.40 33.69 12.35
CA THR A 517 -5.66 35.12 12.28
C THR A 517 -5.46 35.79 13.64
N GLN A 518 -5.25 37.11 13.65
CA GLN A 518 -5.08 37.87 14.89
C GLN A 518 -6.31 37.78 15.82
N GLU A 519 -7.51 37.63 15.25
CA GLU A 519 -8.75 37.47 16.02
C GLU A 519 -8.76 36.16 16.80
N GLU A 520 -8.36 35.06 16.17
CA GLU A 520 -8.26 33.74 16.80
C GLU A 520 -7.19 33.69 17.90
N ILE A 521 -6.05 34.35 17.68
CA ILE A 521 -4.98 34.47 18.70
C ILE A 521 -5.52 35.22 19.92
N ASN A 522 -6.22 36.33 19.69
CA ASN A 522 -6.83 37.11 20.76
C ASN A 522 -7.92 36.33 21.50
N GLU A 523 -8.71 35.51 20.79
CA GLU A 523 -9.70 34.61 21.40
C GLU A 523 -9.03 33.55 22.27
N ALA A 524 -8.00 32.87 21.77
CA ALA A 524 -7.25 31.86 22.51
C ALA A 524 -6.64 32.40 23.81
N ASN A 525 -6.12 33.64 23.77
CA ASN A 525 -5.50 34.31 24.91
C ASN A 525 -6.51 34.83 25.95
N LYS A 526 -7.78 35.05 25.57
CA LYS A 526 -8.83 35.47 26.51
C LYS A 526 -9.41 34.32 27.34
N VAL A 527 -9.10 33.07 26.98
CA VAL A 527 -9.63 31.89 27.68
C VAL A 527 -9.06 31.80 29.11
N ASN A 528 -9.94 31.67 30.10
CA ASN A 528 -9.52 31.47 31.50
C ASN A 528 -8.94 30.05 31.68
N VAL A 529 -7.62 29.97 31.75
CA VAL A 529 -6.85 28.72 31.86
C VAL A 529 -7.24 27.88 33.09
N ALA A 530 -7.63 28.51 34.20
CA ALA A 530 -8.04 27.81 35.42
C ALA A 530 -9.36 27.03 35.27
N SER A 531 -10.17 27.36 34.26
CA SER A 531 -11.43 26.67 33.97
C SER A 531 -11.26 25.44 33.05
N LEU A 532 -10.07 25.28 32.47
CA LEU A 532 -9.76 24.17 31.56
C LEU A 532 -9.50 22.89 32.36
N ARG A 533 -9.84 21.75 31.76
CA ARG A 533 -9.56 20.45 32.37
C ARG A 533 -8.05 20.14 32.40
N ASP A 534 -7.34 20.56 31.37
CA ASP A 534 -5.89 20.46 31.23
C ASP A 534 -5.31 21.88 31.06
N PRO A 535 -4.91 22.54 32.17
CA PRO A 535 -4.53 23.95 32.18
C PRO A 535 -3.25 24.21 31.39
N GLU A 536 -3.40 24.82 30.21
CA GLU A 536 -2.28 25.20 29.35
C GLU A 536 -2.58 26.55 28.66
N THR A 537 -1.61 27.47 28.69
CA THR A 537 -1.71 28.77 27.99
C THR A 537 -1.45 28.60 26.49
N ASP A 538 -1.92 29.52 25.65
CA ASP A 538 -1.63 29.44 24.20
C ASP A 538 -0.13 29.58 23.91
N ASP A 539 0.54 30.50 24.60
CA ASP A 539 1.98 30.76 24.48
C ASP A 539 2.87 29.54 24.81
N GLN A 540 2.35 28.57 25.58
CA GLN A 540 3.06 27.32 25.86
C GLN A 540 2.96 26.30 24.72
N ARG A 541 1.92 26.42 23.89
CA ARG A 541 1.61 25.47 22.81
C ARG A 541 2.24 25.86 21.48
N VAL A 542 2.52 27.15 21.30
CA VAL A 542 3.04 27.71 20.04
C VAL A 542 4.41 28.36 20.23
N LYS A 543 5.31 28.16 19.27
CA LYS A 543 6.57 28.92 19.19
C LYS A 543 6.35 30.29 18.56
N ASN A 544 5.55 30.34 17.50
CA ASN A 544 5.13 31.57 16.81
C ASN A 544 3.60 31.68 16.89
N PRO A 545 3.01 32.78 17.39
CA PRO A 545 1.57 32.91 17.57
C PRO A 545 0.74 32.71 16.30
N GLU A 546 1.30 32.98 15.12
CA GLU A 546 0.60 32.77 13.84
C GLU A 546 0.45 31.29 13.47
N TRP A 547 1.28 30.40 14.03
CA TRP A 547 1.35 29.00 13.62
C TRP A 547 1.00 28.06 14.77
N LEU A 548 -0.14 27.39 14.64
CA LEU A 548 -0.53 26.30 15.54
C LEU A 548 -0.24 24.96 14.86
N VAL A 549 0.60 24.15 15.52
CA VAL A 549 0.97 22.81 15.07
C VAL A 549 0.59 21.81 16.15
N MET A 550 -0.27 20.84 15.83
CA MET A 550 -0.72 19.85 16.80
C MET A 550 -1.12 18.53 16.14
N LEU A 551 -1.04 17.43 16.87
CA LEU A 551 -1.52 16.13 16.45
C LEU A 551 -3.05 16.11 16.44
N GLY A 552 -3.63 15.78 15.29
CA GLY A 552 -5.07 15.60 15.08
C GLY A 552 -5.58 14.27 15.62
N VAL A 553 -5.16 13.89 16.84
CA VAL A 553 -5.53 12.62 17.48
C VAL A 553 -6.17 12.94 18.82
N CYS A 554 -7.47 12.67 18.94
CA CYS A 554 -8.24 12.88 20.15
C CYS A 554 -7.68 12.02 21.29
N THR A 555 -7.39 12.65 22.43
CA THR A 555 -6.80 12.02 23.63
C THR A 555 -7.76 11.09 24.38
N HIS A 556 -9.01 10.96 23.91
CA HIS A 556 -9.95 9.97 24.44
C HIS A 556 -9.63 8.55 23.95
N LEU A 557 -9.78 8.30 22.64
CA LEU A 557 -9.62 6.97 22.02
C LEU A 557 -8.98 7.02 20.62
N GLY A 558 -8.33 8.13 20.26
CA GLY A 558 -7.54 8.23 19.03
C GLY A 558 -8.29 8.63 17.75
N CYS A 559 -9.57 9.02 17.83
CA CYS A 559 -10.31 9.57 16.69
C CYS A 559 -9.68 10.87 16.16
N VAL A 560 -9.91 11.20 14.88
CA VAL A 560 -9.44 12.46 14.27
C VAL A 560 -10.47 13.57 14.47
N PRO A 561 -10.15 14.66 15.19
CA PRO A 561 -11.07 15.78 15.36
C PRO A 561 -11.28 16.55 14.05
N ILE A 562 -12.49 17.06 13.85
CA ILE A 562 -12.88 17.96 12.76
C ILE A 562 -12.52 19.38 13.17
N GLY A 563 -11.86 20.16 12.31
CA GLY A 563 -11.53 21.56 12.56
C GLY A 563 -12.68 22.52 12.30
N GLU A 564 -12.57 23.72 12.88
CA GLU A 564 -13.57 24.81 12.80
C GLU A 564 -14.98 24.35 13.21
N ALA A 565 -15.05 23.42 14.17
CA ALA A 565 -16.27 22.72 14.54
C ALA A 565 -16.44 22.59 16.06
N GLY A 566 -17.70 22.39 16.47
CA GLY A 566 -18.11 22.25 17.86
C GLY A 566 -18.38 23.58 18.56
N ASP A 567 -18.90 23.48 19.79
CA ASP A 567 -19.39 24.59 20.63
C ASP A 567 -18.40 25.77 20.83
N TYR A 568 -17.11 25.57 20.59
CA TYR A 568 -16.05 26.56 20.83
C TYR A 568 -15.30 26.99 19.57
N GLY A 569 -15.84 26.69 18.37
CA GLY A 569 -15.26 27.11 17.09
C GLY A 569 -13.86 26.55 16.77
N GLY A 570 -13.35 25.63 17.60
CA GLY A 570 -12.04 25.03 17.48
C GLY A 570 -12.10 23.66 16.82
N TRP A 571 -12.07 22.59 17.62
CA TRP A 571 -12.01 21.22 17.12
C TRP A 571 -13.04 20.32 17.77
N PHE A 572 -13.66 19.45 16.99
CA PHE A 572 -14.72 18.57 17.45
C PHE A 572 -14.46 17.10 17.11
N CYS A 573 -14.48 16.24 18.11
CA CYS A 573 -14.37 14.80 17.94
C CYS A 573 -15.77 14.14 18.01
N PRO A 574 -16.32 13.64 16.88
CA PRO A 574 -17.69 13.13 16.83
C PRO A 574 -17.90 11.80 17.57
N CYS A 575 -16.83 11.04 17.84
CA CYS A 575 -16.94 9.70 18.42
C CYS A 575 -17.66 9.66 19.78
N HIS A 576 -17.36 10.62 20.67
CA HIS A 576 -17.95 10.70 22.00
C HIS A 576 -18.20 12.16 22.44
N GLY A 577 -18.20 13.09 21.48
CA GLY A 577 -18.51 14.50 21.72
C GLY A 577 -17.44 15.28 22.50
N SER A 578 -16.15 15.08 22.22
CA SER A 578 -15.10 15.95 22.79
C SER A 578 -14.97 17.23 21.98
N HIS A 579 -14.98 18.38 22.64
CA HIS A 579 -14.83 19.70 22.03
C HIS A 579 -13.58 20.39 22.55
N TYR A 580 -12.78 20.92 21.64
CA TYR A 580 -11.58 21.68 21.91
C TYR A 580 -11.75 23.11 21.42
N ASP A 581 -11.07 24.07 22.05
CA ASP A 581 -11.01 25.45 21.58
C ASP A 581 -10.06 25.62 20.40
N ILE A 582 -9.92 26.84 19.87
CA ILE A 582 -9.09 27.13 18.70
C ILE A 582 -7.60 26.76 18.86
N SER A 583 -7.10 26.70 20.11
CA SER A 583 -5.73 26.29 20.44
C SER A 583 -5.57 24.76 20.58
N GLY A 584 -6.67 24.00 20.47
CA GLY A 584 -6.68 22.56 20.66
C GLY A 584 -6.77 22.14 22.13
N ARG A 585 -7.23 23.01 23.03
CA ARG A 585 -7.39 22.71 24.45
C ARG A 585 -8.77 22.17 24.77
N ILE A 586 -8.86 21.13 25.59
CA ILE A 586 -10.12 20.43 25.86
C ILE A 586 -11.07 21.31 26.68
N ARG A 587 -12.31 21.46 26.19
CA ARG A 587 -13.36 22.28 26.81
C ARG A 587 -14.55 21.46 27.29
N LYS A 588 -14.91 20.39 26.58
CA LYS A 588 -16.11 19.57 26.86
C LYS A 588 -15.92 18.14 26.35
N GLY A 589 -16.63 17.18 26.93
CA GLY A 589 -16.62 15.76 26.52
C GLY A 589 -15.67 14.88 27.36
N PRO A 590 -15.45 13.62 26.98
CA PRO A 590 -14.72 12.64 27.80
C PRO A 590 -13.19 12.67 27.65
N ALA A 591 -12.64 13.42 26.69
CA ALA A 591 -11.19 13.51 26.53
C ALA A 591 -10.51 14.07 27.80
N PRO A 592 -9.44 13.44 28.31
CA PRO A 592 -8.78 13.88 29.54
C PRO A 592 -7.81 15.05 29.33
N LEU A 593 -7.19 15.16 28.13
CA LEU A 593 -6.04 16.04 27.87
C LEU A 593 -6.23 16.91 26.61
N ASN A 594 -5.46 17.99 26.48
CA ASN A 594 -5.37 18.81 25.28
C ASN A 594 -4.81 18.01 24.08
N LEU A 595 -5.02 18.50 22.85
CA LEU A 595 -4.37 17.91 21.67
C LEU A 595 -2.84 18.09 21.78
N GLU A 596 -2.11 17.01 21.53
CA GLU A 596 -0.65 16.94 21.70
C GLU A 596 0.07 17.82 20.67
N VAL A 597 1.06 18.59 21.11
CA VAL A 597 1.91 19.40 20.23
C VAL A 597 3.19 18.60 19.92
N PRO A 598 3.45 18.22 18.66
CA PRO A 598 4.66 17.48 18.31
C PRO A 598 5.91 18.39 18.40
N PRO A 599 7.13 17.84 18.48
CA PRO A 599 8.33 18.64 18.33
C PRO A 599 8.43 19.18 16.89
N TYR A 600 8.57 20.50 16.74
CA TYR A 600 8.77 21.16 15.45
C TYR A 600 9.74 22.32 15.58
N ASP A 601 10.32 22.77 14.48
CA ASP A 601 11.23 23.93 14.43
C ASP A 601 11.13 24.70 13.12
N PHE A 602 11.60 25.95 13.15
CA PHE A 602 11.63 26.86 11.99
C PHE A 602 13.08 27.12 11.57
N PRO A 603 13.71 26.22 10.78
CA PRO A 603 15.12 26.36 10.42
C PRO A 603 15.39 27.50 9.43
N GLU A 604 14.44 27.83 8.56
CA GLU A 604 14.54 28.87 7.54
C GLU A 604 13.21 29.64 7.45
N GLU A 605 13.24 30.90 7.01
CA GLU A 605 12.01 31.67 6.76
C GLU A 605 11.14 30.96 5.72
N GLY A 606 9.87 30.69 6.07
CA GLY A 606 8.92 30.00 5.20
C GLY A 606 8.97 28.47 5.26
N LYS A 607 9.82 27.85 6.09
CA LYS A 607 9.85 26.39 6.27
C LYS A 607 9.58 25.97 7.71
N LEU A 608 8.67 25.02 7.87
CA LEU A 608 8.36 24.35 9.12
C LEU A 608 8.84 22.89 9.04
N VAL A 609 9.65 22.46 10.01
CA VAL A 609 10.10 21.06 10.11
C VAL A 609 9.52 20.42 11.36
N ILE A 610 8.89 19.26 11.21
CA ILE A 610 8.28 18.52 12.32
C ILE A 610 9.02 17.19 12.50
N GLY A 611 9.57 16.96 13.70
CA GLY A 611 10.14 15.68 14.13
C GLY A 611 11.59 15.64 14.59
#